data_AF-A0A7S0HDF3-F1
#
_entry.id   AF-A0A7S0HDF3-F1
#
_cell.length_a   1.000
_cell.length_b   1.000
_cell.length_c   1.000
_cell.angle_alpha   90.00
_cell.angle_beta   90.00
_cell.angle_gamma   90.00
#
_symmetry.space_group_name_H-M   'P 1'
#
loop_
_entity.id
_entity.type
_entity.pdbx_description
1 polymer ?
#
loop_
_entity_poly.entity_id
_entity_poly.type
_entity_poly.pdbx_seq_one_letter_code
_entity_poly.pdbx_strand_id
1 'polypeptide(L)'
;ERNFVSSFPLEFAQMEMLEIFNCSTAGLDADVKHAYESGLETFLAYMRAWSTVKTSGRLDLSWDASLAWDPLQEMPAQLWRFADKLTVLNLNENSIMHLPYNIFLLYNLRQFS
;
A
#
# COMPACT_ATOMS: atom_id res chain seq x y z
N GLU A 1 -6.98 9.91 -22.03
CA GLU A 1 -6.06 10.86 -21.36
C GLU A 1 -5.02 10.05 -20.57
N ARG A 2 -3.72 10.31 -20.73
CA ARG A 2 -2.64 9.56 -20.06
C ARG A 2 -2.07 10.39 -18.93
N ASN A 3 -2.52 10.12 -17.71
CA ASN A 3 -1.87 10.64 -16.51
C ASN A 3 -0.91 9.57 -16.00
N PHE A 4 0.39 9.87 -15.92
CA PHE A 4 1.43 8.97 -15.42
C PHE A 4 1.47 8.94 -13.89
N VAL A 5 0.30 8.94 -13.24
CA VAL A 5 0.22 8.89 -11.79
C VAL A 5 0.67 7.49 -11.37
N SER A 6 1.77 7.42 -10.63
CA SER A 6 2.26 6.17 -10.02
C SER A 6 1.89 6.04 -8.55
N SER A 7 1.41 7.12 -7.94
CA SER A 7 1.05 7.11 -6.52
C SER A 7 0.08 8.23 -6.18
N PHE A 8 -0.63 8.06 -5.06
CA PHE A 8 -1.55 9.05 -4.55
C PHE A 8 -1.05 9.66 -3.23
N PRO A 9 -1.41 10.92 -2.95
CA PRO A 9 -1.16 11.51 -1.64
C PRO A 9 -1.89 10.72 -0.56
N LEU A 10 -1.27 10.55 0.60
CA LEU A 10 -1.87 9.83 1.74
C LEU A 10 -3.12 10.55 2.26
N GLU A 11 -3.24 11.84 1.96
CA GLU A 11 -4.39 12.69 2.26
C GLU A 11 -5.69 12.16 1.61
N PHE A 12 -5.61 11.30 0.58
CA PHE A 12 -6.78 10.58 0.05
C PHE A 12 -7.49 9.75 1.12
N ALA A 13 -6.74 9.19 2.07
CA ALA A 13 -7.28 8.43 3.19
C ALA A 13 -8.30 9.21 4.05
N GLN A 14 -8.23 10.54 4.02
CA GLN A 14 -9.02 11.48 4.81
C GLN A 14 -10.20 12.07 4.04
N MET A 15 -10.40 11.69 2.78
CA MET A 15 -11.48 12.22 1.95
C MET A 15 -12.81 11.52 2.27
N GLU A 16 -13.46 11.96 3.36
CA GLU A 16 -14.72 11.36 3.87
C GLU A 16 -15.92 11.52 2.93
N MET A 17 -15.87 12.50 2.03
CA MET A 17 -16.94 12.81 1.06
C MET A 17 -16.64 12.27 -0.34
N LEU A 18 -15.57 11.51 -0.54
CA LEU A 18 -15.22 10.98 -1.86
C LEU A 18 -16.14 9.79 -2.17
N GLU A 19 -17.02 9.96 -3.17
CA GLU A 19 -17.95 8.92 -3.63
C GLU A 19 -17.52 8.30 -4.97
N ILE A 20 -16.88 9.10 -5.83
CA ILE A 20 -16.43 8.68 -7.16
C ILE A 20 -14.98 9.13 -7.34
N PHE A 21 -14.12 8.17 -7.63
CA PHE A 21 -12.72 8.42 -7.94
C PHE A 21 -12.36 7.73 -9.25
N ASN A 22 -12.14 8.53 -10.30
CA ASN A 22 -11.75 8.04 -11.62
C ASN A 22 -10.31 8.46 -11.91
N CYS A 23 -9.42 7.47 -12.04
CA CYS A 23 -8.05 7.70 -12.48
C CYS A 23 -7.67 6.73 -13.61
N SER A 24 -6.66 7.08 -14.39
CA SER A 24 -6.08 6.13 -15.34
C SER A 24 -5.24 5.11 -14.57
N THR A 25 -5.47 3.82 -14.84
CA THR A 25 -4.62 2.75 -14.30
C THR A 25 -3.29 2.62 -15.04
N ALA A 26 -3.14 3.33 -16.18
CA ALA A 26 -1.93 3.35 -16.99
C ALA A 26 -0.85 4.21 -16.31
N GLY A 27 -0.18 3.62 -15.33
CA GLY A 27 0.89 4.27 -14.56
C GLY A 27 0.93 3.87 -13.09
N LEU A 28 -0.16 3.28 -12.58
CA LEU A 28 -0.23 2.83 -11.20
C LEU A 28 0.69 1.64 -10.97
N ASP A 29 1.39 1.67 -9.83
CA ASP A 29 2.06 0.48 -9.29
C ASP A 29 1.04 -0.66 -9.12
N ALA A 30 1.47 -1.90 -9.27
CA ALA A 30 0.58 -3.05 -9.36
C ALA A 30 -0.36 -3.19 -8.13
N ASP A 31 0.15 -2.93 -6.93
CA ASP A 31 -0.60 -2.94 -5.68
C ASP A 31 -1.63 -1.81 -5.60
N VAL A 32 -1.24 -0.59 -6.00
CA VAL A 32 -2.15 0.57 -6.06
C VAL A 32 -3.26 0.35 -7.07
N LYS A 33 -2.89 -0.16 -8.26
CA LYS A 33 -3.80 -0.50 -9.33
C LYS A 33 -4.82 -1.52 -8.84
N HIS A 34 -4.36 -2.58 -8.18
CA HIS A 34 -5.21 -3.62 -7.66
C HIS A 34 -6.19 -3.08 -6.61
N ALA A 35 -5.69 -2.33 -5.62
CA ALA A 35 -6.54 -1.69 -4.60
C ALA A 35 -7.59 -0.76 -5.23
N TYR A 36 -7.23 -0.04 -6.31
CA TYR A 36 -8.15 0.81 -7.06
C TYR A 36 -9.21 0.01 -7.84
N GLU A 37 -8.80 -1.07 -8.53
CA GLU A 37 -9.71 -1.93 -9.31
C GLU A 37 -10.67 -2.74 -8.42
N SER A 38 -10.29 -3.02 -7.17
CA SER A 38 -11.15 -3.61 -6.13
C SER A 38 -12.25 -2.68 -5.61
N GLY A 39 -12.17 -1.38 -5.91
CA GLY A 39 -13.18 -0.39 -5.53
C GLY A 39 -12.70 0.64 -4.52
N LEU A 40 -13.52 1.69 -4.35
CA LEU A 40 -13.13 2.89 -3.61
C LEU A 40 -12.84 2.62 -2.12
N GLU A 41 -13.63 1.78 -1.47
CA GLU A 41 -13.43 1.46 -0.05
C GLU A 41 -12.08 0.79 0.19
N THR A 42 -11.73 -0.19 -0.64
CA THR A 42 -10.44 -0.90 -0.60
C THR A 42 -9.29 0.03 -0.90
N PHE A 43 -9.43 0.86 -1.93
CA PHE A 43 -8.44 1.88 -2.27
C PHE A 43 -8.18 2.84 -1.10
N LEU A 44 -9.24 3.34 -0.45
CA LEU A 44 -9.13 4.22 0.71
C LEU A 44 -8.53 3.51 1.93
N ALA A 45 -8.89 2.24 2.18
CA ALA A 45 -8.29 1.44 3.24
C ALA A 45 -6.78 1.23 3.02
N TYR A 46 -6.39 0.90 1.79
CA TYR A 46 -4.98 0.79 1.40
C TYR A 46 -4.25 2.14 1.60
N MET A 47 -4.83 3.27 1.17
CA MET A 47 -4.26 4.60 1.43
C MET A 47 -4.15 4.93 2.93
N ARG A 48 -5.14 4.52 3.75
CA ARG A 48 -5.12 4.71 5.21
C ARG A 48 -3.97 3.96 5.85
N ALA A 49 -3.70 2.72 5.45
CA ALA A 49 -2.57 1.95 5.96
C ALA A 49 -1.25 2.72 5.80
N TRP A 50 -0.99 3.26 4.60
CA TRP A 50 0.20 4.07 4.33
C TRP A 50 0.25 5.39 5.10
N SER A 51 -0.91 6.01 5.38
CA SER A 51 -0.97 7.26 6.16
C SER A 51 -0.39 7.11 7.57
N THR A 52 -0.49 5.91 8.16
CA THR A 52 0.01 5.61 9.51
C THR A 52 1.53 5.53 9.58
N VAL A 53 2.21 5.29 8.46
CA VAL A 53 3.67 5.12 8.44
C VAL A 53 4.39 6.41 8.81
N LYS A 54 3.89 7.56 8.35
CA LYS A 54 4.50 8.87 8.67
C LYS A 54 4.46 9.18 10.17
N THR A 55 3.42 8.74 10.88
CA THR A 55 3.19 9.10 12.29
C THR A 55 3.69 8.03 13.26
N SER A 56 3.55 6.75 12.92
CA SER A 56 3.85 5.63 13.81
C SER A 56 5.07 4.81 13.38
N GLY A 57 5.51 4.96 12.13
CA GLY A 57 6.50 4.07 11.54
C GLY A 57 6.01 2.62 11.38
N ARG A 58 4.70 2.39 11.46
CA ARG A 58 4.09 1.06 11.32
C ARG A 58 3.32 1.00 10.01
N LEU A 59 3.41 -0.14 9.33
CA LEU A 59 2.55 -0.49 8.20
C LEU A 59 1.92 -1.84 8.46
N ASP A 60 0.59 -1.89 8.36
CA ASP A 60 -0.17 -3.14 8.39
C ASP A 60 -0.93 -3.27 7.07
N LEU A 61 -0.52 -4.26 6.28
CA LEU A 61 -1.14 -4.69 5.03
C LEU A 61 -1.40 -6.19 5.09
N SER A 62 -1.66 -6.72 6.29
CA SER A 62 -2.11 -8.10 6.45
C SER A 62 -3.39 -8.34 5.66
N TRP A 63 -3.48 -9.52 5.06
CA TRP A 63 -4.63 -9.89 4.26
C TRP A 63 -5.59 -10.79 5.04
N ASP A 64 -6.87 -10.69 4.75
CA ASP A 64 -7.84 -11.70 5.15
C ASP A 64 -8.96 -11.81 4.10
N ALA A 65 -9.70 -12.92 4.15
CA ALA A 65 -10.74 -13.24 3.18
C ALA A 65 -11.97 -12.30 3.21
N SER A 66 -12.07 -11.39 4.19
CA SER A 66 -13.12 -10.37 4.24
C SER A 66 -12.76 -9.11 3.46
N LEU A 67 -11.48 -8.93 3.12
CA LEU A 67 -11.02 -7.78 2.35
C LEU A 67 -11.31 -7.99 0.86
N ALA A 68 -11.70 -6.92 0.16
CA ALA A 68 -12.08 -6.98 -1.27
C ALA A 68 -10.89 -6.95 -2.27
N TRP A 69 -9.67 -7.10 -1.77
CA TRP A 69 -8.43 -7.23 -2.55
C TRP A 69 -7.83 -8.60 -2.30
N ASP A 70 -7.17 -9.16 -3.33
CA ASP A 70 -6.39 -10.40 -3.22
C ASP A 70 -5.14 -10.23 -2.35
N PRO A 71 -4.61 -11.33 -1.78
CA PRO A 71 -3.33 -11.31 -1.08
C PRO A 71 -2.22 -10.84 -2.00
N LEU A 72 -1.35 -9.97 -1.49
CA LEU A 72 -0.19 -9.47 -2.20
C LEU A 72 0.72 -10.62 -2.62
N GLN A 73 1.08 -10.67 -3.90
CA GLN A 73 2.04 -11.66 -4.42
C GLN A 73 3.48 -11.12 -4.42
N GLU A 74 3.63 -9.81 -4.39
CA GLU A 74 4.90 -9.09 -4.41
C GLU A 74 4.92 -8.02 -3.32
N MET A 75 6.11 -7.59 -2.93
CA MET A 75 6.27 -6.48 -1.99
C MET A 75 5.68 -5.19 -2.56
N PRO A 76 4.89 -4.42 -1.79
CA PRO A 76 4.35 -3.14 -2.23
C PRO A 76 5.45 -2.20 -2.73
N ALA A 77 5.35 -1.70 -3.96
CA ALA A 77 6.37 -0.81 -4.52
C ALA A 77 6.52 0.50 -3.72
N GLN A 78 5.41 0.95 -3.12
CA GLN A 78 5.39 2.14 -2.28
C GLN A 78 6.19 1.99 -0.97
N LEU A 79 6.47 0.76 -0.54
CA LEU A 79 7.21 0.46 0.70
C LEU A 79 8.53 1.20 0.79
N TRP A 80 9.24 1.27 -0.33
CA TRP A 80 10.58 1.87 -0.43
C TRP A 80 10.58 3.38 -0.20
N ARG A 81 9.44 4.05 -0.41
CA ARG A 81 9.29 5.49 -0.14
C ARG A 81 9.25 5.82 1.35
N PHE A 82 9.03 4.81 2.19
CA PHE A 82 8.94 4.93 3.63
C PHE A 82 10.04 4.14 4.36
N ALA A 83 11.06 3.69 3.64
CA ALA A 83 12.11 2.82 4.15
C ALA A 83 12.83 3.41 5.37
N ASP A 84 13.02 4.73 5.39
CA ASP A 84 13.62 5.49 6.48
C ASP A 84 12.73 5.61 7.72
N LYS A 85 11.41 5.38 7.60
CA LYS A 85 10.42 5.56 8.68
C LYS A 85 9.89 4.26 9.24
N LEU A 86 9.94 3.18 8.45
CA LEU A 86 9.37 1.89 8.83
C LEU A 86 10.17 1.26 9.96
N THR A 87 9.45 0.96 11.04
CA THR A 87 9.91 0.24 12.23
C THR A 87 9.15 -1.06 12.42
N VAL A 88 7.89 -1.13 11.96
CA VAL A 88 7.10 -2.36 11.94
C VAL A 88 6.42 -2.53 10.59
N LEU A 89 6.54 -3.73 10.03
CA LEU A 89 5.92 -4.15 8.79
C LEU A 89 5.16 -5.45 9.04
N ASN A 90 3.84 -5.42 8.84
CA ASN A 90 2.98 -6.60 8.87
C ASN A 90 2.43 -6.86 7.46
N LEU A 91 2.85 -7.98 6.88
CA LEU A 91 2.43 -8.53 5.59
C LEU A 91 1.91 -9.98 5.76
N ASN A 92 1.49 -10.36 6.98
CA ASN A 92 0.91 -11.68 7.26
C ASN A 92 -0.24 -12.02 6.30
N GLU A 93 -0.44 -13.32 6.06
CA GLU A 93 -1.50 -13.88 5.23
C GLU A 93 -1.50 -13.41 3.76
N ASN A 94 -0.43 -12.74 3.31
CA ASN A 94 -0.19 -12.48 1.90
C ASN A 94 0.49 -13.68 1.21
N SER A 95 0.60 -13.63 -0.12
CA SER A 95 1.21 -14.66 -0.97
C SER A 95 2.61 -14.25 -1.47
N ILE A 96 3.33 -13.42 -0.71
CA ILE A 96 4.66 -12.92 -1.08
C ILE A 96 5.68 -14.05 -0.94
N MET A 97 6.17 -14.56 -2.07
CA MET A 97 7.12 -15.69 -2.08
C MET A 97 8.58 -15.27 -1.87
N HIS A 98 8.92 -14.03 -2.23
CA HIS A 98 10.30 -13.56 -2.25
C HIS A 98 10.42 -12.16 -1.67
N LEU A 99 11.43 -11.96 -0.82
CA LEU A 99 11.87 -10.64 -0.42
C LEU A 99 12.82 -10.10 -1.49
N PRO A 100 12.59 -8.88 -1.99
CA PRO A 100 13.47 -8.29 -2.99
C PRO A 100 14.80 -7.88 -2.35
N TYR A 101 15.84 -7.82 -3.17
CA TYR A 101 17.20 -7.54 -2.70
C TYR A 101 17.30 -6.24 -1.89
N ASN A 102 16.51 -5.22 -2.24
CA ASN A 102 16.49 -3.92 -1.56
C ASN A 102 15.78 -3.92 -0.19
N ILE A 103 15.41 -5.08 0.36
CA ILE A 103 14.85 -5.19 1.72
C ILE A 103 15.75 -4.56 2.79
N PHE A 104 17.08 -4.54 2.58
CA PHE A 104 18.04 -3.90 3.49
C PHE A 104 17.85 -2.38 3.63
N LEU A 105 17.12 -1.73 2.70
CA LEU A 105 16.78 -0.31 2.82
C LEU A 105 15.86 -0.04 4.01
N LEU A 106 15.14 -1.05 4.52
CA LEU A 106 14.32 -0.96 5.72
C LEU A 106 15.21 -1.05 6.98
N TYR A 107 16.29 -0.27 7.06
CA TYR A 107 17.32 -0.39 8.09
C TYR A 107 16.83 -0.01 9.51
N ASN A 108 15.68 0.65 9.61
CA ASN A 108 15.02 0.98 10.88
C ASN A 108 14.01 -0.10 11.34
N LEU A 109 13.81 -1.17 10.56
CA LEU A 109 12.81 -2.21 10.84
C LEU A 109 13.19 -3.02 12.07
N ARG A 110 12.27 -3.07 13.03
CA ARG A 110 12.39 -3.78 14.31
C ARG A 110 11.51 -5.02 14.38
N GLN A 111 10.41 -5.02 13.63
CA GLN A 111 9.50 -6.14 13.52
C GLN A 111 9.06 -6.30 12.06
N PHE A 112 9.21 -7.53 11.56
CA PHE A 112 8.69 -7.96 10.27
C PHE A 112 7.86 -9.22 10.50
N SER A 113 6.61 -9.22 10.03
CA SER A 113 5.67 -10.33 10.14
C SER A 113 5.04 -10.57 8.79
#